data_AF-A0A969GB47-F1
#
_entry.id   AF-A0A969GB47-F1
#
_cell.length_a   1.000
_cell.length_b   1.000
_cell.length_c   1.000
_cell.angle_alpha   90.00
_cell.angle_beta   90.00
_cell.angle_gamma   90.00
#
_symmetry.space_group_name_H-M   'P 1'
#
loop_
_entity.id
_entity.type
_entity.pdbx_description
1 polymer ?
#
loop_
_entity_poly.entity_id
_entity_poly.type
_entity_poly.pdbx_seq_one_letter_code
_entity_poly.pdbx_strand_id
1 'polypeptide(L)'
;MFQIALGDENTMIEMVMPEVENVQMQGLSHVVHEDLTEFNEGKRYKAPLKRLDDLDTFENIKIDGIKLDVENFEYFALKGGERLILRDKPVIYTELWENENRYKCFDLIKSWG
;
A
#
# COMPACT_ATOMS: atom_id res chain seq x y z
N MET A 1 -12.93 8.40 -6.93
CA MET A 1 -12.28 7.08 -6.84
C MET A 1 -11.06 7.13 -7.72
N PHE A 2 -9.87 6.86 -7.17
CA PHE A 2 -8.61 6.88 -7.91
C PHE A 2 -8.27 5.46 -8.36
N GLN A 3 -7.86 5.29 -9.63
CA GLN A 3 -7.38 4.00 -10.17
C GLN A 3 -5.85 3.97 -10.12
N ILE A 4 -5.31 4.04 -8.91
CA ILE A 4 -3.86 4.11 -8.63
C ILE A 4 -3.53 3.20 -7.44
N ALA A 5 -2.31 2.66 -7.42
CA ALA A 5 -1.72 2.08 -6.23
C ALA A 5 -1.01 3.18 -5.40
N LEU A 6 -0.80 2.90 -4.11
CA LEU A 6 -0.04 3.79 -3.23
C LEU A 6 1.30 3.14 -2.84
N GLY A 7 2.36 3.93 -2.86
CA GLY A 7 3.72 3.51 -2.51
C GLY A 7 4.60 4.71 -2.16
N ASP A 8 5.91 4.52 -2.06
CA ASP A 8 6.86 5.56 -1.65
C ASP A 8 7.49 6.35 -2.81
N GLU A 9 7.07 6.06 -4.05
CA GLU A 9 7.49 6.77 -5.25
C GLU A 9 6.36 6.94 -6.28
N ASN A 10 6.62 7.77 -7.30
CA ASN A 10 5.71 8.00 -8.42
C ASN A 10 6.22 7.27 -9.66
N THR A 11 5.59 6.17 -10.04
CA THR A 11 6.01 5.35 -11.18
C THR A 11 4.84 4.57 -11.79
N MET A 12 5.13 3.65 -12.71
CA MET A 12 4.21 2.59 -13.12
C MET A 12 4.71 1.28 -12.53
N ILE A 13 3.87 0.61 -11.75
CA ILE A 13 4.21 -0.66 -11.11
C ILE A 13 3.45 -1.82 -11.74
N GLU A 14 4.05 -3.01 -11.68
CA GLU A 14 3.38 -4.25 -12.07
C GLU A 14 2.60 -4.81 -10.88
N MET A 15 1.37 -5.23 -11.17
CA MET A 15 0.50 -5.92 -10.22
C MET A 15 0.08 -7.25 -10.81
N VAL A 16 -0.26 -8.19 -9.94
CA VAL A 16 -0.78 -9.50 -10.31
C VAL A 16 -2.15 -9.71 -9.65
N MET A 17 -3.11 -10.21 -10.43
CA MET A 17 -4.34 -10.79 -9.94
C MET A 17 -4.15 -12.31 -9.94
N PRO A 18 -4.00 -12.94 -8.77
CA PRO A 18 -3.64 -14.34 -8.70
C PRO A 18 -4.73 -15.25 -9.27
N GLU A 19 -4.31 -16.39 -9.81
CA GLU A 19 -5.22 -17.45 -10.26
C GLU A 19 -4.80 -18.79 -9.64
N VAL A 20 -5.72 -19.41 -8.91
CA VAL A 20 -5.50 -20.70 -8.23
C VAL A 20 -6.59 -21.66 -8.69
N GLU A 21 -6.20 -22.80 -9.28
CA GLU A 21 -7.15 -23.81 -9.80
C GLU A 21 -8.22 -23.26 -10.76
N ASN A 22 -7.86 -22.29 -11.63
CA ASN A 22 -8.74 -21.54 -12.53
C ASN A 22 -9.75 -20.61 -11.83
N VAL A 23 -9.57 -20.36 -10.53
CA VAL A 23 -10.33 -19.37 -9.77
C VAL A 23 -9.51 -18.09 -9.66
N GLN A 24 -10.10 -16.99 -10.10
CA GLN A 24 -9.52 -15.66 -9.94
C GLN A 24 -9.64 -15.23 -8.47
N MET A 25 -8.50 -14.91 -7.87
CA MET A 25 -8.43 -14.49 -6.47
C MET A 25 -8.37 -12.96 -6.41
N GLN A 26 -9.44 -12.28 -6.84
CA GLN A 26 -9.38 -10.81 -7.02
C GLN A 26 -9.09 -10.07 -5.71
N GLY A 27 -9.52 -10.65 -4.57
CA GLY A 27 -9.23 -10.12 -3.24
C GLY A 27 -7.75 -10.17 -2.85
N LEU A 28 -6.91 -10.94 -3.54
CA LEU A 28 -5.47 -11.09 -3.27
C LEU A 28 -4.62 -10.36 -4.32
N SER A 29 -5.19 -9.37 -5.01
CA SER A 29 -4.45 -8.65 -6.05
C SER A 29 -3.41 -7.72 -5.42
N HIS A 30 -2.14 -7.91 -5.77
CA HIS A 30 -1.04 -7.24 -5.08
C HIS A 30 0.03 -6.71 -6.03
N VAL A 31 0.88 -5.83 -5.50
CA VAL A 31 2.07 -5.34 -6.18
C VAL A 31 3.10 -6.47 -6.27
N VAL A 32 3.63 -6.71 -7.47
CA VAL A 32 4.72 -7.68 -7.64
C VAL A 32 5.98 -7.06 -7.04
N HIS A 33 6.46 -7.65 -5.94
CA HIS A 33 7.62 -7.17 -5.21
C HIS A 33 8.51 -8.35 -4.78
N GLU A 34 9.82 -8.13 -4.66
CA GLU A 34 10.78 -9.20 -4.33
C GLU A 34 10.49 -9.88 -2.98
N ASP A 35 9.96 -9.12 -2.02
CA ASP A 35 9.56 -9.58 -0.69
C ASP A 35 8.25 -10.41 -0.70
N LEU A 36 7.49 -10.41 -1.81
CA LEU A 36 6.22 -11.10 -1.99
C LEU A 36 6.43 -12.27 -2.96
N THR A 37 6.68 -13.46 -2.42
CA THR A 37 6.99 -14.65 -3.23
C THR A 37 5.76 -15.51 -3.53
N GLU A 38 4.69 -15.40 -2.74
CA GLU A 38 3.45 -16.14 -2.90
C GLU A 38 2.49 -15.48 -3.90
N PHE A 39 1.58 -16.26 -4.48
CA PHE A 39 0.49 -15.77 -5.35
C PHE A 39 0.92 -14.97 -6.60
N ASN A 40 2.16 -15.14 -7.07
CA ASN A 40 2.70 -14.45 -8.26
C ASN A 40 2.25 -15.02 -9.61
N GLU A 41 1.50 -16.12 -9.62
CA GLU A 41 0.91 -16.71 -10.82
C GLU A 41 -0.49 -16.14 -11.06
N GLY A 42 -0.74 -15.67 -12.28
CA GLY A 42 -2.04 -15.10 -12.65
C GLY A 42 -1.91 -13.97 -13.67
N LYS A 43 -2.95 -13.14 -13.74
CA LYS A 43 -3.04 -12.06 -14.73
C LYS A 43 -2.27 -10.84 -14.25
N ARG A 44 -1.25 -10.45 -15.02
CA ARG A 44 -0.44 -9.25 -14.73
C ARG A 44 -0.99 -8.01 -15.43
N TYR A 45 -0.88 -6.87 -14.77
CA TYR A 45 -1.26 -5.57 -15.31
C TYR A 45 -0.37 -4.48 -14.73
N LYS A 46 -0.36 -3.31 -15.37
CA LYS A 46 0.37 -2.13 -14.87
C LYS A 46 -0.59 -1.12 -14.29
N ALA A 47 -0.24 -0.56 -13.15
CA ALA A 47 -0.99 0.50 -12.48
C ALA A 47 -0.07 1.68 -12.18
N PRO A 48 -0.58 2.93 -12.21
CA PRO A 48 0.17 4.06 -11.67
C PRO A 48 0.36 3.86 -10.17
N LEU A 49 1.61 3.95 -9.71
CA LEU A 49 1.95 4.04 -8.30
C LEU A 49 2.17 5.50 -7.95
N LYS A 50 1.55 5.95 -6.85
CA LYS A 50 1.70 7.32 -6.37
C LYS A 50 2.02 7.35 -4.88
N ARG A 51 2.76 8.37 -4.47
CA ARG A 51 2.81 8.77 -3.07
C ARG A 51 1.49 9.39 -2.65
N LEU A 52 0.97 9.00 -1.49
CA LEU A 52 -0.22 9.63 -0.91
C LEU A 52 0.02 11.12 -0.67
N ASP A 53 1.23 11.50 -0.27
CA ASP A 53 1.63 12.89 -0.06
C ASP A 53 1.58 13.75 -1.33
N ASP A 54 1.66 13.16 -2.52
CA ASP A 54 1.67 13.87 -3.80
C ASP A 54 0.25 14.00 -4.40
N LEU A 55 -0.78 13.64 -3.64
CA LEU A 55 -2.18 13.79 -4.05
C LEU A 55 -2.73 15.12 -3.52
N ASP A 56 -2.77 16.13 -4.39
CA ASP A 56 -3.27 17.50 -4.10
C ASP A 56 -4.69 17.52 -3.47
N THR A 57 -5.47 16.46 -3.72
CA THR A 57 -6.83 16.30 -3.20
C THR A 57 -6.90 16.36 -1.67
N PHE A 58 -5.83 16.02 -0.95
CA PHE A 58 -5.81 15.94 0.52
C PHE A 58 -5.02 17.09 1.19
N GLU A 59 -4.50 18.06 0.43
CA GLU A 59 -3.68 19.14 1.00
C GLU A 59 -4.45 20.03 1.99
N ASN A 60 -5.74 20.25 1.76
CA ASN A 60 -6.56 21.17 2.55
C ASN A 60 -7.68 20.46 3.34
N ILE A 61 -7.55 19.16 3.54
CA ILE A 61 -8.53 18.34 4.26
C ILE A 61 -7.80 17.64 5.40
N LYS A 62 -8.31 17.79 6.62
CA LYS A 62 -7.84 17.01 7.75
C LYS A 62 -8.35 15.57 7.64
N ILE A 63 -7.44 14.61 7.71
CA ILE A 63 -7.74 13.18 7.70
C ILE A 63 -7.75 12.66 9.14
N ASP A 64 -8.91 12.23 9.64
CA ASP A 64 -9.04 11.66 10.99
C ASP A 64 -8.75 10.16 11.05
N GLY A 65 -8.81 9.45 9.91
CA GLY A 65 -8.60 8.01 9.86
C GLY A 65 -8.20 7.48 8.49
N ILE A 66 -7.39 6.43 8.49
CA ILE A 66 -6.93 5.71 7.29
C ILE A 66 -7.20 4.21 7.50
N LYS A 67 -7.90 3.57 6.56
CA LYS A 67 -7.88 2.11 6.43
C LYS A 67 -6.87 1.74 5.35
N LEU A 68 -5.98 0.80 5.67
CA LEU A 68 -4.95 0.31 4.76
C LEU A 68 -5.03 -1.22 4.66
N ASP A 69 -5.11 -1.70 3.44
CA ASP A 69 -5.37 -3.10 3.09
C ASP A 69 -4.84 -3.25 1.66
N VAL A 70 -3.52 -3.44 1.55
CA VAL A 70 -2.79 -3.35 0.27
C VAL A 70 -1.92 -4.58 0.03
N GLU A 71 -2.33 -5.71 0.60
CA GLU A 71 -1.75 -7.03 0.38
C GLU A 71 -0.23 -7.04 0.57
N ASN A 72 0.21 -6.68 1.79
CA ASN A 72 1.62 -6.69 2.22
C ASN A 72 2.52 -5.57 1.64
N PHE A 73 1.91 -4.53 1.06
CA PHE A 73 2.59 -3.33 0.56
C PHE A 73 2.50 -2.13 1.52
N GLU A 74 2.07 -2.34 2.77
CA GLU A 74 1.72 -1.31 3.74
C GLU A 74 2.88 -0.38 4.06
N TYR A 75 4.09 -0.92 4.24
CA TYR A 75 5.29 -0.13 4.55
C TYR A 75 5.50 1.00 3.53
N PHE A 76 5.40 0.69 2.24
CA PHE A 76 5.63 1.66 1.17
C PHE A 76 4.49 2.67 1.09
N ALA A 77 3.24 2.22 1.24
CA ALA A 77 2.08 3.11 1.27
C ALA A 77 2.15 4.10 2.45
N LEU A 78 2.54 3.63 3.65
CA LEU A 78 2.76 4.46 4.83
C LEU A 78 3.87 5.49 4.61
N LYS A 79 5.02 5.04 4.10
CA LYS A 79 6.16 5.91 3.80
C LYS A 79 5.82 6.98 2.76
N GLY A 80 5.02 6.63 1.75
CA GLY A 80 4.53 7.57 0.75
C GLY A 80 3.54 8.62 1.26
N GLY A 81 2.93 8.41 2.44
CA GLY A 81 1.97 9.29 3.08
C GLY A 81 2.48 9.93 4.38
N GLU A 82 3.79 9.85 4.63
CA GLU A 82 4.40 10.28 5.90
C GLU A 82 4.08 11.74 6.23
N ARG A 83 4.14 12.66 5.25
CA ARG A 83 3.85 14.09 5.48
C ARG A 83 2.39 14.30 5.91
N LEU A 84 1.44 13.66 5.23
CA LEU A 84 0.02 13.73 5.58
C LEU A 84 -0.25 13.11 6.95
N ILE A 85 0.31 11.94 7.23
CA ILE A 85 0.11 11.22 8.49
C ILE A 85 0.66 12.02 9.67
N LEU A 86 1.87 12.59 9.54
CA LEU A 86 2.48 13.42 10.58
C LEU A 86 1.71 14.73 10.80
N ARG A 87 1.13 15.31 9.73
CA ARG A 87 0.32 16.53 9.81
C ARG A 87 -0.97 16.31 10.60
N ASP A 88 -1.73 15.25 10.28
CA ASP A 88 -3.10 15.08 10.76
C ASP A 88 -3.24 14.11 11.93
N LYS A 89 -2.24 13.22 12.10
CA LYS A 89 -2.25 12.13 13.09
C LYS A 89 -3.53 11.29 13.05
N PRO A 90 -3.90 10.72 11.89
CA PRO A 90 -5.10 9.90 11.76
C PRO A 90 -4.98 8.61 12.58
N VAL A 91 -6.13 8.03 12.95
CA VAL A 91 -6.17 6.64 13.39
C VAL A 91 -5.90 5.74 12.17
N ILE A 92 -4.86 4.92 12.23
CA ILE A 92 -4.51 3.97 11.16
C ILE A 92 -5.02 2.58 11.53
N TYR A 93 -5.92 2.05 10.71
CA TYR A 93 -6.38 0.67 10.78
C TYR A 93 -5.82 -0.10 9.58
N THR A 94 -4.86 -1.00 9.83
CA THR A 94 -4.13 -1.68 8.76
C THR A 94 -4.09 -3.18 8.95
N GLU A 95 -4.19 -3.94 7.86
CA GLU A 95 -3.83 -5.36 7.85
C GLU A 95 -2.30 -5.48 7.78
N LEU A 96 -1.70 -6.36 8.59
CA LEU A 96 -0.26 -6.62 8.55
C LEU A 96 -0.03 -8.13 8.63
N TRP A 97 0.61 -8.68 7.60
CA TRP A 97 0.94 -10.09 7.54
C TRP A 97 2.12 -10.42 8.47
N GLU A 98 2.30 -11.69 8.83
CA GLU A 98 3.38 -12.10 9.73
C GLU A 98 4.72 -12.25 8.98
N ASN A 99 5.38 -11.14 8.67
CA ASN A 99 6.65 -11.10 7.95
C ASN A 99 7.50 -9.85 8.27
N GLU A 100 8.59 -9.64 7.52
CA GLU A 100 9.49 -8.48 7.70
C GLU A 100 8.80 -7.13 7.45
N ASN A 101 7.85 -7.06 6.52
CA ASN A 101 7.14 -5.81 6.20
C ASN A 101 6.37 -5.29 7.41
N ARG A 102 5.77 -6.18 8.20
CA ARG A 102 5.11 -5.81 9.47
C ARG A 102 6.06 -5.14 10.46
N TYR A 103 7.28 -5.64 10.61
CA TYR A 103 8.26 -5.01 11.50
C TYR A 103 8.73 -3.66 10.94
N LYS A 104 8.94 -3.55 9.62
CA LYS A 104 9.22 -2.28 8.95
C LYS A 104 8.11 -1.24 9.19
N CYS A 105 6.84 -1.65 9.13
CA CYS A 105 5.70 -0.80 9.47
C CYS A 105 5.74 -0.32 10.92
N PHE A 106 6.00 -1.22 11.88
CA PHE A 106 6.09 -0.85 13.29
C PHE A 106 7.25 0.11 13.56
N ASP A 107 8.42 -0.14 12.99
CA ASP A 107 9.59 0.70 13.20
C ASP A 107 9.40 2.09 12.56
N LEU A 108 8.77 2.15 11.38
CA LEU A 108 8.40 3.41 10.73
C LEU A 108 7.42 4.21 11.61
N ILE A 109 6.34 3.58 12.06
CA ILE A 109 5.33 4.25 12.91
C ILE A 109 5.96 4.72 14.23
N LYS A 110 6.81 3.92 14.87
CA LYS A 110 7.53 4.34 16.10
C LYS A 110 8.49 5.51 15.87
N SER A 111 9.03 5.65 14.66
CA SER A 111 9.95 6.74 14.32
C SER A 111 9.28 8.11 14.31
N TRP A 112 7.95 8.15 14.21
CA TRP A 112 7.14 9.36 14.19
C TRP A 112 6.87 9.99 15.58
N GLY A 113 7.31 9.33 16.66
CA GLY A 113 7.18 9.81 18.05
C GLY A 113 5.82 9.52 18.67
#